data_AF-A0A2H0PC36-F1
#
_entry.id   AF-A0A2H0PC36-F1
#
_cell.length_a   1.000
_cell.length_b   1.000
_cell.length_c   1.000
_cell.angle_alpha   90.00
_cell.angle_beta   90.00
_cell.angle_gamma   90.00
#
_symmetry.space_group_name_H-M   'P 1'
#
loop_
_entity.id
_entity.type
_entity.pdbx_description
1 polymer ?
#
loop_
_entity_poly.entity_id
_entity_poly.type
_entity_poly.pdbx_seq_one_letter_code
_entity_poly.pdbx_strand_id
1 'polypeptide(L)'
;MSGGTGGPWFARPALFLALLVAPFPAGAQPPAAADAAWAKSVSLRLWESPGWRRLGHWKPRSWGRGWRSDAEREGFFLSALGTDDPKSELQAMLHGLYESSPGPEPQPPRCRFPARARWLIDALSLDPQSLPA
;
A
#
# COMPACT_ATOMS: atom_id res chain seq x y z
N MET A 1 6.70 -55.61 62.41
CA MET A 1 7.52 -55.63 61.17
C MET A 1 6.62 -55.09 60.07
N SER A 2 6.52 -53.78 59.92
CA SER A 2 7.35 -52.92 59.06
C SER A 2 7.26 -53.27 57.58
N GLY A 3 6.81 -52.30 56.79
CA GLY A 3 6.89 -52.24 55.31
C GLY A 3 5.49 -52.09 54.68
N GLY A 4 5.17 -51.09 53.86
CA GLY A 4 5.97 -50.03 53.27
C GLY A 4 5.06 -48.98 52.64
N THR A 5 5.58 -47.77 52.56
CA THR A 5 5.01 -46.53 52.02
C THR A 5 5.15 -46.44 50.49
N GLY A 6 4.28 -45.63 49.85
CA GLY A 6 4.63 -44.91 48.62
C GLY A 6 3.84 -45.29 47.36
N GLY A 7 2.60 -44.80 47.25
CA GLY A 7 1.84 -44.77 45.99
C GLY A 7 1.70 -43.31 45.53
N PRO A 8 1.90 -42.98 44.24
CA PRO A 8 2.48 -41.68 44.01
C PRO A 8 1.74 -40.70 43.07
N TRP A 9 2.06 -39.41 43.25
CA TRP A 9 1.92 -38.23 42.38
C TRP A 9 0.68 -38.11 41.48
N PHE A 10 -0.19 -37.16 41.82
CA PHE A 10 -1.16 -36.54 40.92
C PHE A 10 -0.51 -36.13 39.58
N ALA A 11 -0.92 -36.76 38.48
CA ALA A 11 -0.63 -36.27 37.13
C ALA A 11 -1.94 -35.87 36.46
N ARG A 12 -2.06 -34.56 36.27
CA ARG A 12 -3.20 -33.77 35.81
C ARG A 12 -3.76 -34.31 34.48
N PRO A 13 -5.08 -34.40 34.28
CA PRO A 13 -5.64 -34.71 32.97
C PRO A 13 -5.27 -33.59 32.00
N ALA A 14 -4.64 -33.98 30.89
CA ALA A 14 -4.30 -33.11 29.77
C ALA A 14 -5.59 -32.62 29.11
N LEU A 15 -6.02 -31.41 29.47
CA LEU A 15 -7.03 -30.70 28.71
C LEU A 15 -6.32 -30.09 27.49
N PHE A 16 -6.42 -30.78 26.35
CA PHE A 16 -6.09 -30.22 25.04
C PHE A 16 -7.00 -29.01 24.81
N LEU A 17 -6.49 -27.81 25.10
CA LEU A 17 -7.13 -26.58 24.71
C LEU A 17 -7.13 -26.55 23.17
N ALA A 18 -8.32 -26.68 22.59
CA ALA A 18 -8.54 -26.57 21.16
C ALA A 18 -7.83 -25.33 20.61
N LEU A 19 -6.94 -25.54 19.63
CA LEU A 19 -6.43 -24.46 18.80
C LEU A 19 -7.65 -23.87 18.06
N LEU A 20 -8.18 -22.77 18.58
CA LEU A 20 -9.06 -21.90 17.82
C LEU A 20 -8.22 -21.34 16.66
N VAL A 21 -8.24 -22.02 15.52
CA VAL A 21 -7.94 -21.36 14.24
C VAL A 21 -9.06 -20.36 14.03
N ALA A 22 -8.87 -19.16 14.58
CA ALA A 22 -9.73 -18.04 14.27
C ALA A 22 -9.64 -17.78 12.75
N PRO A 23 -10.77 -17.57 12.06
CA PRO A 23 -10.76 -17.22 10.65
C PRO A 23 -10.01 -15.89 10.50
N PHE A 24 -8.95 -15.91 9.69
CA PHE A 24 -8.22 -14.72 9.28
C PHE A 24 -9.24 -13.76 8.64
N PRO A 25 -9.49 -12.55 9.18
CA PRO A 25 -10.33 -11.59 8.48
C PRO A 25 -9.55 -11.12 7.25
N ALA A 26 -9.78 -11.77 6.10
CA ALA A 26 -9.27 -11.36 4.79
C ALA A 26 -10.05 -10.12 4.28
N GLY A 27 -10.04 -9.04 5.07
CA GLY A 27 -10.86 -7.86 4.82
C GLY A 27 -10.20 -6.51 5.14
N ALA A 28 -8.95 -6.50 5.61
CA ALA A 28 -8.21 -5.26 5.78
C ALA A 28 -6.69 -5.51 5.75
N GLN A 29 -6.05 -5.32 4.60
CA GLN A 29 -4.62 -5.04 4.59
C GLN A 29 -4.26 -3.67 3.94
N PRO A 30 -4.91 -2.55 4.34
CA PRO A 30 -4.70 -1.25 3.70
C PRO A 30 -3.30 -0.62 3.92
N PRO A 31 -2.77 -0.45 5.15
CA PRO A 31 -1.50 0.28 5.32
C PRO A 31 -0.27 -0.56 4.95
N ALA A 32 -0.21 -1.83 5.37
CA ALA A 32 0.97 -2.66 5.13
C ALA A 32 1.23 -2.95 3.64
N ALA A 33 0.17 -3.10 2.83
CA ALA A 33 0.31 -3.30 1.39
C ALA A 33 0.76 -2.00 0.69
N ALA A 34 0.19 -0.85 1.07
CA ALA A 34 0.61 0.46 0.58
C ALA A 34 2.07 0.76 0.95
N ASP A 35 2.49 0.45 2.18
CA ASP A 35 3.87 0.63 2.64
C ASP A 35 4.86 -0.25 1.86
N ALA A 36 4.50 -1.52 1.61
CA ALA A 36 5.32 -2.42 0.80
C ALA A 36 5.42 -1.95 -0.66
N ALA A 37 4.31 -1.50 -1.25
CA ALA A 37 4.30 -0.93 -2.59
C ALA A 37 5.15 0.35 -2.66
N TRP A 38 5.07 1.22 -1.65
CA TRP A 38 5.90 2.41 -1.53
C TRP A 38 7.38 2.05 -1.41
N ALA A 39 7.75 1.12 -0.53
CA ALA A 39 9.13 0.67 -0.36
C ALA A 39 9.72 0.12 -1.67
N LYS A 40 8.96 -0.69 -2.41
CA LYS A 40 9.35 -1.17 -3.75
C LYS A 40 9.47 -0.04 -4.77
N SER A 41 8.57 0.95 -4.74
CA SER A 41 8.67 2.13 -5.60
C SER A 41 9.93 2.96 -5.33
N VAL A 42 10.37 3.01 -4.06
CA VAL A 42 11.60 3.68 -3.61
C VAL A 42 12.84 2.97 -4.09
N SER A 43 12.91 1.65 -3.97
CA SER A 43 14.06 0.89 -4.48
C SER A 43 14.21 1.00 -5.99
N LEU A 44 13.10 1.13 -6.73
CA LEU A 44 13.08 1.33 -8.17
C LEU A 44 13.16 2.80 -8.61
N ARG A 45 13.12 3.76 -7.67
CA ARG A 45 13.06 5.21 -7.93
C ARG A 45 11.99 5.59 -8.97
N LEU A 46 10.78 5.03 -8.83
CA LEU A 46 9.75 5.15 -9.87
C LEU A 46 9.34 6.59 -10.21
N TRP A 47 9.48 7.53 -9.27
CA TRP A 47 9.22 8.96 -9.52
C TRP A 47 10.17 9.58 -10.57
N GLU A 48 11.29 8.92 -10.87
CA GLU A 48 12.26 9.35 -11.87
C GLU A 48 12.02 8.72 -13.25
N SER A 49 11.12 7.75 -13.32
CA SER A 49 10.81 7.07 -14.57
C SER A 49 10.28 8.06 -15.62
N PRO A 50 10.74 7.98 -16.87
CA PRO A 50 10.14 8.72 -17.97
C PRO A 50 8.64 8.42 -18.13
N GLY A 51 8.20 7.20 -17.81
CA GLY A 51 6.79 6.80 -17.86
C GLY A 51 5.94 7.58 -16.87
N TRP A 52 6.35 7.58 -15.60
CA TRP A 52 5.69 8.38 -14.56
C TRP A 52 5.71 9.87 -14.89
N ARG A 53 6.87 10.41 -15.26
CA ARG A 53 7.03 11.84 -15.59
C ARG A 53 6.12 12.29 -16.74
N ARG A 54 5.86 11.43 -17.74
CA ARG A 54 4.92 11.72 -18.82
C ARG A 54 3.47 11.76 -18.34
N LEU A 55 3.06 10.87 -17.44
CA LEU A 55 1.68 10.78 -16.96
C LEU A 55 1.23 11.99 -16.12
N GLY A 56 2.15 12.67 -15.45
CA GLY A 56 1.88 13.94 -14.78
C GLY A 56 2.44 15.16 -15.52
N HIS A 57 2.80 15.03 -16.79
CA HIS A 57 3.30 16.12 -17.64
C HIS A 57 4.48 16.92 -17.04
N TRP A 58 5.35 16.27 -16.26
CA TRP A 58 6.48 16.94 -15.63
C TRP A 58 7.60 17.20 -16.64
N LYS A 59 8.05 18.46 -16.65
CA LYS A 59 9.20 18.96 -17.42
C LYS A 59 10.31 19.39 -16.46
N PRO A 60 11.58 19.30 -16.89
CA PRO A 60 12.66 19.91 -16.14
C PRO A 60 12.44 21.44 -16.09
N ARG A 61 12.73 22.07 -14.95
CA ARG A 61 12.70 23.54 -14.86
C ARG A 61 13.79 24.16 -15.74
N SER A 62 13.66 25.45 -16.04
CA SER A 62 14.54 26.20 -16.95
C SER A 62 16.04 26.15 -16.63
N TRP A 63 16.41 25.76 -15.40
CA TRP A 63 17.81 25.63 -14.94
C TRP A 63 18.19 24.18 -14.58
N GLY A 64 17.41 23.20 -15.04
CA GLY A 64 17.67 21.76 -14.87
C GLY A 64 17.49 21.21 -13.45
N ARG A 65 17.28 22.06 -12.43
CA ARG A 65 17.02 21.63 -11.06
C ARG A 65 15.52 21.46 -10.81
N GLY A 66 15.14 20.21 -10.55
CA GLY A 66 13.77 19.85 -10.19
C GLY A 66 12.84 19.74 -11.40
N TRP A 67 11.58 19.46 -11.10
CA TRP A 67 10.51 19.22 -12.07
C TRP A 67 9.39 20.23 -11.86
N ARG A 68 8.59 20.43 -12.89
CA ARG A 68 7.32 21.14 -12.83
C ARG A 68 6.38 20.56 -13.86
N SER A 69 5.13 20.36 -13.49
CA SER A 69 4.10 19.94 -14.44
C SER A 69 3.53 21.13 -15.20
N ASP A 70 3.21 20.90 -16.48
CA ASP A 70 2.45 21.83 -17.32
C ASP A 70 0.92 21.62 -17.19
N ALA A 71 0.46 20.77 -16.27
CA ALA A 71 -0.97 20.54 -16.05
C ALA A 71 -1.60 21.70 -15.25
N GLU A 72 -2.54 22.41 -15.86
CA GLU A 72 -3.20 23.59 -15.28
C GLU A 72 -4.53 23.29 -14.57
N ARG A 73 -5.04 22.07 -14.70
CA ARG A 73 -6.36 21.70 -14.19
C ARG A 73 -6.35 21.57 -12.67
N GLU A 74 -7.30 22.22 -12.01
CA GLU A 74 -7.56 22.01 -10.59
C GLU A 74 -7.83 20.53 -10.27
N GLY A 75 -7.23 20.03 -9.20
CA GLY A 75 -7.32 18.63 -8.82
C GLY A 75 -6.66 17.65 -9.80
N PHE A 76 -5.73 18.09 -10.65
CA PHE A 76 -4.93 17.16 -11.45
C PHE A 76 -3.95 16.33 -10.60
N PHE A 77 -3.57 16.84 -9.42
CA PHE A 77 -2.69 16.19 -8.46
C PHE A 77 -3.45 15.74 -7.22
N LEU A 78 -3.06 14.59 -6.68
CA LEU A 78 -3.51 14.10 -5.37
C LEU A 78 -2.70 14.75 -4.24
N SER A 79 -1.41 15.00 -4.48
CA SER A 79 -0.54 15.67 -3.53
C SER A 79 -0.61 17.19 -3.71
N ALA A 80 -0.66 17.93 -2.59
CA ALA A 80 -0.52 19.39 -2.60
C ALA A 80 0.81 19.87 -3.21
N LEU A 81 1.84 19.02 -3.22
CA LEU A 81 3.14 19.29 -3.83
C LEU A 81 3.30 18.68 -5.22
N GLY A 82 2.29 17.94 -5.72
CA GLY A 82 2.40 17.10 -6.92
C GLY A 82 2.75 17.85 -8.19
N THR A 83 2.41 19.14 -8.28
CA THR A 83 2.79 20.02 -9.40
C THR A 83 4.31 20.11 -9.59
N ASP A 84 5.08 20.16 -8.49
CA ASP A 84 6.53 20.35 -8.52
C ASP A 84 7.30 19.11 -8.03
N ASP A 85 6.61 18.15 -7.40
CA ASP A 85 7.21 16.94 -6.85
C ASP A 85 6.53 15.65 -7.38
N PRO A 86 7.11 15.02 -8.42
CA PRO A 86 6.62 13.74 -8.92
C PRO A 86 6.63 12.62 -7.87
N LYS A 87 7.50 12.71 -6.85
CA LYS A 87 7.62 11.71 -5.79
C LYS A 87 6.46 11.81 -4.81
N SER A 88 6.09 13.01 -4.39
CA SER A 88 4.94 13.22 -3.51
C SER A 88 3.64 12.77 -4.19
N GLU A 89 3.50 13.02 -5.49
CA GLU A 89 2.34 12.56 -6.26
C GLU A 89 2.30 11.04 -6.38
N LEU A 90 3.46 10.39 -6.59
CA LEU A 90 3.53 8.93 -6.66
C LEU A 90 3.12 8.29 -5.34
N GLN A 91 3.59 8.86 -4.22
CA GLN A 91 3.23 8.39 -2.88
C GLN A 91 1.73 8.53 -2.63
N ALA A 92 1.15 9.69 -2.96
CA ALA A 92 -0.28 9.94 -2.80
C ALA A 92 -1.12 9.00 -3.69
N MET A 93 -0.67 8.75 -4.92
CA MET A 93 -1.32 7.79 -5.81
C MET A 93 -1.28 6.36 -5.26
N LEU A 94 -0.14 5.91 -4.73
CA LEU A 94 -0.03 4.58 -4.12
C LEU A 94 -0.91 4.43 -2.90
N HIS A 95 -0.95 5.43 -2.01
CA HIS A 95 -1.85 5.41 -0.86
C HIS A 95 -3.31 5.29 -1.33
N GLY A 96 -3.69 6.12 -2.30
CA GLY A 96 -5.02 6.13 -2.90
C GLY A 96 -5.44 4.86 -3.64
N LEU A 97 -4.49 4.02 -4.11
CA LEU A 97 -4.81 2.73 -4.71
C LEU A 97 -5.36 1.73 -3.67
N TYR A 98 -4.92 1.84 -2.42
CA TYR A 98 -5.30 0.92 -1.33
C TYR A 98 -6.40 1.49 -0.42
N GLU A 99 -6.94 2.66 -0.74
CA GLU A 99 -8.11 3.22 -0.06
C GLU A 99 -9.42 2.65 -0.65
N SER A 100 -10.31 2.18 0.23
CA SER A 100 -11.63 1.65 -0.16
C SER A 100 -12.66 2.76 -0.47
N SER A 101 -12.42 4.01 -0.03
CA SER A 101 -13.26 5.22 -0.10
C SER A 101 -14.70 5.11 0.48
N PRO A 102 -15.27 6.20 1.03
CA PRO A 102 -15.40 7.51 0.41
C PRO A 102 -14.62 8.57 1.21
N GLY A 103 -13.46 8.97 0.72
CA GLY A 103 -12.86 10.25 1.14
C GLY A 103 -13.79 11.43 0.79
N PRO A 104 -13.38 12.68 1.03
CA PRO A 104 -14.18 13.83 0.60
C PRO A 104 -14.44 13.85 -0.92
N GLU A 105 -13.59 13.16 -1.70
CA GLU A 105 -13.78 13.00 -3.13
C GLU A 105 -14.72 11.82 -3.45
N PRO A 106 -15.71 12.01 -4.34
CA PRO A 106 -16.71 10.99 -4.64
C PRO A 106 -16.18 9.78 -5.42
N GLN A 107 -14.94 9.85 -5.92
CA GLN A 107 -14.34 8.78 -6.73
C GLN A 107 -12.93 8.43 -6.23
N PRO A 108 -12.62 7.14 -6.04
CA PRO A 108 -11.29 6.67 -5.68
C PRO A 108 -10.23 7.13 -6.71
N PRO A 109 -8.97 7.39 -6.28
CA PRO A 109 -7.88 7.79 -7.17
C PRO A 109 -7.66 6.87 -8.38
N ARG A 110 -7.86 5.55 -8.23
CA ARG A 110 -7.77 4.60 -9.35
C ARG A 110 -8.76 4.90 -10.48
N CYS A 111 -9.96 5.36 -10.14
CA CYS A 111 -11.03 5.68 -11.10
C CYS A 111 -10.80 7.05 -11.75
N ARG A 112 -10.30 8.01 -10.96
CA ARG A 112 -9.97 9.36 -11.45
C ARG A 112 -8.74 9.38 -12.34
N PHE A 113 -7.75 8.54 -12.06
CA PHE A 113 -6.46 8.50 -12.77
C PHE A 113 -6.13 7.10 -13.30
N PRO A 114 -6.95 6.54 -14.23
CA PRO A 114 -6.83 5.15 -14.66
C PRO A 114 -5.48 4.83 -15.31
N ALA A 115 -4.89 5.79 -16.05
CA ALA A 115 -3.57 5.62 -16.66
C ALA A 115 -2.44 5.56 -15.61
N ARG A 116 -2.53 6.36 -14.53
CA ARG A 116 -1.56 6.34 -13.42
C ARG A 116 -1.67 5.02 -12.65
N ALA A 117 -2.90 4.59 -12.37
CA ALA A 117 -3.17 3.32 -11.70
C ALA A 117 -2.61 2.14 -12.50
N ARG A 118 -2.96 2.04 -13.80
CA ARG A 118 -2.47 0.98 -14.68
C ARG A 118 -0.95 0.92 -14.71
N TRP A 119 -0.29 2.07 -14.83
CA TRP A 119 1.16 2.14 -14.89
C TRP A 119 1.82 1.67 -13.59
N LEU A 120 1.30 2.06 -12.42
CA LEU A 120 1.83 1.60 -11.13
C LEU A 120 1.61 0.11 -10.90
N ILE A 121 0.44 -0.41 -11.28
CA ILE A 121 0.14 -1.85 -11.22
C ILE A 121 1.17 -2.64 -12.03
N ASP A 122 1.49 -2.21 -13.25
CA ASP A 122 2.52 -2.84 -14.07
C ASP A 122 3.91 -2.70 -13.48
N ALA A 123 4.33 -1.47 -13.15
CA ALA A 123 5.68 -1.17 -12.69
C ALA A 123 6.03 -1.87 -11.38
N LEU A 124 5.05 -2.12 -10.52
CA LEU A 124 5.22 -2.80 -9.24
C LEU A 124 4.75 -4.25 -9.28
N SER A 125 4.20 -4.74 -10.39
CA SER A 125 3.61 -6.07 -10.52
C SER A 125 2.58 -6.35 -9.41
N LEU A 126 1.70 -5.38 -9.17
CA LEU A 126 0.62 -5.51 -8.18
C LEU A 126 -0.44 -6.46 -8.71
N ASP A 127 -1.05 -7.25 -7.83
CA ASP A 127 -2.25 -8.02 -8.16
C ASP A 127 -3.47 -7.08 -8.15
N PRO A 128 -4.11 -6.82 -9.30
CA PRO A 128 -5.29 -5.95 -9.37
C PRO A 128 -6.46 -6.48 -8.53
N GLN A 129 -6.55 -7.79 -8.31
CA GLN A 129 -7.62 -8.41 -7.50
C GLN A 129 -7.45 -8.15 -6.00
N SER A 130 -6.23 -7.79 -5.58
CA SER A 130 -5.92 -7.43 -4.19
C SER A 130 -6.19 -5.95 -3.86
N LEU A 131 -6.43 -5.13 -4.88
CA LEU A 131 -6.77 -3.72 -4.69
C LEU A 131 -8.25 -3.58 -4.35
N PRO A 132 -8.63 -2.66 -3.45
CA PRO A 132 -10.03 -2.37 -3.19
C PRO A 132 -10.77 -1.97 -4.48
N ALA A 133 -12.07 -2.30 -4.53
CA ALA A 133 -12.99 -1.97 -5.63
C ALA A 133 -13.57 -0.57 -5.50
#